data_AF-A0A951T9R1-F1
#
_entry.id   AF-A0A951T9R1-F1
#
_cell.length_a   1.000
_cell.length_b   1.000
_cell.length_c   1.000
_cell.angle_alpha   90.00
_cell.angle_beta   90.00
_cell.angle_gamma   90.00
#
_symmetry.space_group_name_H-M   'P 1'
#
loop_
_entity.id
_entity.type
_entity.pdbx_description
1 polymer ?
#
loop_
_entity_poly.entity_id
_entity_poly.type
_entity_poly.pdbx_seq_one_letter_code
_entity_poly.pdbx_strand_id
1 'polypeptide(L)'
;MKRRSSSGFTLIELLVVIAIIGILAAILLPALARAREAARRSTCQNNLKQWGLIFKMYSGESGGRFPCHARVVVNSWTTACLSFAGEALYPEYWTDPAIARCPSDAKNDWFGNFFGVESDYPAQIERLAKQSAGTNGACLAFMLSMPVSYFYIAHVARTPSQLLAVQGTYNFVGQSSPAMWGDFFNPDKNPVTDYAQLTAQGCTSEQPFTVYNIAQAPMITGDITSPMFAGIDDDGSPLPRTYYATREGVERFLITDINSPGASARAQSEIPVMLDAWSDKGIWSNAGFNTAVSGIQVFNHVPGGSNVLYMDGHVEFLRYRSKYPVANSEHIGSHPNAVGMTERFSEWAATMGGFG
;
A
#
# COMPACT_ATOMS: atom_id res chain seq x y z
N MET A 1 -49.29 31.11 -49.31
CA MET A 1 -48.36 30.59 -48.27
C MET A 1 -47.88 31.74 -47.40
N LYS A 2 -48.31 31.84 -46.14
CA LYS A 2 -47.80 32.86 -45.19
C LYS A 2 -46.34 32.53 -44.86
N ARG A 3 -45.39 33.35 -45.37
CA ARG A 3 -43.98 33.26 -44.97
C ARG A 3 -43.89 33.57 -43.47
N ARG A 4 -43.50 32.58 -42.67
CA ARG A 4 -43.11 32.81 -41.27
C ARG A 4 -41.86 33.68 -41.29
N SER A 5 -41.94 34.87 -40.72
CA SER A 5 -40.76 35.70 -40.44
C SER A 5 -39.91 34.95 -39.40
N SER A 6 -38.79 34.37 -39.83
CA SER A 6 -37.77 33.91 -38.91
C SER A 6 -37.11 35.15 -38.29
N SER A 7 -37.42 35.44 -37.02
CA SER A 7 -36.65 36.40 -36.23
C SER A 7 -35.21 35.90 -36.16
N GLY A 8 -34.29 36.63 -36.78
CA GLY A 8 -32.86 36.33 -36.71
C GLY A 8 -32.34 36.57 -35.29
N PHE A 9 -31.60 35.60 -34.76
CA PHE A 9 -30.97 35.69 -33.45
C PHE A 9 -29.82 36.70 -33.51
N THR A 10 -29.76 37.65 -32.58
CA THR A 10 -28.67 38.62 -32.55
C THR A 10 -27.41 38.01 -31.94
N LEU A 11 -26.23 38.46 -32.39
CA LEU A 11 -24.95 38.01 -31.84
C LEU A 11 -24.84 38.29 -30.32
N ILE A 12 -25.49 39.36 -29.85
CA ILE A 12 -25.54 39.74 -28.43
C ILE A 12 -26.36 38.73 -27.61
N GLU A 13 -27.53 38.31 -28.09
CA GLU A 13 -28.35 37.30 -27.41
C GLU A 13 -27.61 35.98 -27.25
N LEU A 14 -26.86 35.56 -28.27
CA LEU A 14 -26.02 34.35 -28.19
C LEU A 14 -24.91 34.50 -27.16
N LEU A 15 -24.23 35.64 -27.16
CA LEU A 15 -23.10 35.92 -26.28
C LEU A 15 -23.55 35.93 -24.80
N VAL A 16 -24.70 36.52 -24.50
CA VAL A 16 -25.25 36.52 -23.13
C VAL A 16 -25.59 35.10 -22.65
N VAL A 17 -26.18 34.26 -23.51
CA VAL A 17 -26.55 32.88 -23.16
C VAL A 17 -25.30 32.04 -22.86
N ILE A 18 -24.27 32.10 -23.70
CA ILE A 18 -23.03 31.37 -23.44
C ILE A 18 -22.32 31.89 -22.19
N ALA A 19 -22.40 33.20 -21.90
CA ALA A 19 -21.84 33.78 -20.68
C ALA A 19 -22.55 33.25 -19.42
N ILE A 20 -23.89 33.18 -19.45
CA ILE A 20 -24.67 32.61 -18.34
C ILE A 20 -24.37 31.12 -18.15
N ILE A 21 -24.34 30.34 -19.23
CA ILE A 21 -23.97 28.91 -19.17
C ILE A 21 -22.56 28.74 -18.61
N GLY A 22 -21.61 29.57 -19.05
CA GLY A 22 -20.23 29.55 -18.55
C GLY A 22 -20.13 29.82 -17.05
N ILE A 23 -20.86 30.82 -16.55
CA ILE A 23 -20.91 31.14 -15.10
C ILE A 23 -21.53 29.99 -14.31
N LEU A 24 -22.66 29.46 -14.77
CA LEU A 24 -23.35 28.34 -14.10
C LEU A 24 -22.46 27.08 -14.08
N ALA A 25 -21.82 26.75 -15.21
CA ALA A 25 -20.90 25.62 -15.29
C ALA A 25 -19.68 25.81 -14.38
N ALA A 26 -19.09 27.00 -14.33
CA ALA A 26 -17.95 27.31 -13.46
C ALA A 26 -18.26 27.10 -11.97
N ILE A 27 -19.49 27.38 -11.54
CA ILE A 27 -19.93 27.15 -10.15
C ILE A 27 -20.22 25.66 -9.90
N LEU A 28 -20.78 24.95 -10.89
CA LEU A 28 -21.18 23.55 -10.74
C LEU A 28 -20.02 22.55 -10.84
N LEU A 29 -19.01 22.82 -11.67
CA LEU A 29 -17.89 21.90 -11.90
C LEU A 29 -17.10 21.53 -10.63
N PRO A 30 -16.71 22.48 -9.76
CA PRO A 30 -16.02 22.15 -8.50
C PRO A 30 -16.88 21.31 -7.56
N ALA A 31 -18.20 21.56 -7.51
CA ALA A 31 -19.13 20.81 -6.68
C ALA A 31 -19.29 19.36 -7.17
N LEU A 32 -19.45 19.17 -8.49
CA LEU A 32 -19.56 17.85 -9.10
C LEU A 32 -18.28 17.03 -8.94
N ALA A 33 -17.11 17.66 -9.08
CA ALA A 33 -15.82 17.00 -8.87
C ALA A 33 -15.69 16.47 -7.42
N ARG A 34 -16.03 17.29 -6.42
CA ARG A 34 -16.05 16.86 -5.01
C ARG A 34 -17.05 15.73 -4.75
N ALA A 35 -18.25 15.81 -5.35
CA ALA A 35 -19.26 14.76 -5.20
C ALA A 35 -18.81 13.42 -5.80
N ARG A 36 -18.19 13.44 -6.98
CA ARG A 36 -17.61 12.25 -7.61
C ARG A 36 -16.52 11.62 -6.76
N GLU A 37 -15.63 12.44 -6.19
CA GLU A 37 -14.56 11.91 -5.33
C GLU A 37 -15.10 11.35 -4.02
N ALA A 38 -16.10 12.00 -3.41
CA ALA A 38 -16.77 11.45 -2.23
C ALA A 38 -17.42 10.08 -2.51
N ALA A 39 -17.99 9.90 -3.70
CA ALA A 39 -18.55 8.61 -4.13
C ALA A 39 -17.44 7.56 -4.32
N ARG A 40 -16.35 7.90 -5.02
CA ARG A 40 -15.21 6.98 -5.20
C ARG A 40 -14.58 6.57 -3.87
N ARG A 41 -14.39 7.52 -2.94
CA ARG A 41 -13.92 7.24 -1.58
C ARG A 41 -14.81 6.25 -0.85
N SER A 42 -16.12 6.38 -0.98
CA SER A 42 -17.06 5.45 -0.35
C SER A 42 -16.87 4.03 -0.89
N THR A 43 -16.58 3.88 -2.19
CA THR A 43 -16.21 2.59 -2.78
C THR A 43 -14.88 2.07 -2.25
N CYS A 44 -13.85 2.92 -2.10
CA CYS A 44 -12.55 2.48 -1.57
C CYS A 44 -12.62 2.05 -0.11
N GLN A 45 -13.43 2.73 0.71
CA GLN A 45 -13.77 2.26 2.05
C GLN A 45 -14.44 0.88 2.03
N ASN A 46 -15.32 0.64 1.06
CA ASN A 46 -15.96 -0.67 0.91
C ASN A 46 -14.96 -1.75 0.49
N ASN A 47 -14.00 -1.44 -0.39
CA ASN A 47 -12.92 -2.37 -0.76
C ASN A 47 -12.07 -2.74 0.47
N LEU A 48 -11.70 -1.77 1.31
CA LEU A 48 -10.98 -2.03 2.56
C LEU A 48 -11.80 -2.89 3.53
N LYS A 49 -13.11 -2.67 3.64
CA LYS A 49 -13.98 -3.56 4.45
C LYS A 49 -13.98 -4.99 3.91
N GLN A 50 -13.97 -5.17 2.59
CA GLN A 50 -13.85 -6.49 1.97
C GLN A 50 -12.50 -7.13 2.28
N TRP A 51 -11.40 -6.37 2.22
CA TRP A 51 -10.08 -6.85 2.70
C TRP A 51 -10.12 -7.29 4.17
N GLY A 52 -10.77 -6.52 5.03
CA GLY A 52 -10.97 -6.89 6.44
C GLY A 52 -11.68 -8.23 6.60
N LEU A 53 -12.73 -8.49 5.82
CA LEU A 53 -13.42 -9.78 5.81
C LEU A 53 -12.51 -10.91 5.31
N ILE A 54 -11.76 -10.69 4.23
CA ILE A 54 -10.80 -11.67 3.68
C ILE A 54 -9.77 -12.05 4.75
N PHE A 55 -9.18 -11.07 5.42
CA PHE A 55 -8.19 -11.30 6.47
C PHE A 55 -8.78 -12.05 7.67
N LYS A 56 -10.02 -11.73 8.06
CA LYS A 56 -10.72 -12.44 9.14
C LYS A 56 -11.06 -13.89 8.78
N MET A 57 -11.51 -14.15 7.55
CA MET A 57 -11.76 -15.52 7.08
C MET A 57 -10.47 -16.34 7.07
N TYR A 58 -9.40 -15.81 6.47
CA TYR A 58 -8.10 -16.45 6.46
C TYR A 58 -7.57 -16.73 7.88
N SER A 59 -7.69 -15.75 8.77
CA SER A 59 -7.28 -15.85 10.17
C SER A 59 -8.01 -16.97 10.91
N GLY A 60 -9.31 -17.15 10.67
CA GLY A 60 -10.11 -18.22 11.27
C GLY A 60 -9.56 -19.63 10.98
N GLU A 61 -8.96 -19.82 9.80
CA GLU A 61 -8.39 -21.11 9.37
C GLU A 61 -6.87 -21.20 9.56
N SER A 62 -6.20 -20.07 9.79
CA SER A 62 -4.73 -19.96 9.91
C SER A 62 -4.24 -19.85 11.36
N GLY A 63 -4.99 -20.42 12.31
CA GLY A 63 -4.63 -20.37 13.74
C GLY A 63 -4.63 -18.96 14.32
N GLY A 64 -5.51 -18.09 13.81
CA GLY A 64 -5.62 -16.69 14.18
C GLY A 64 -4.60 -15.78 13.50
N ARG A 65 -3.71 -16.28 12.63
CA ARG A 65 -2.72 -15.44 11.96
C ARG A 65 -3.35 -14.65 10.82
N PHE A 66 -3.03 -13.37 10.75
CA PHE A 66 -3.31 -12.59 9.54
C PHE A 66 -2.33 -13.01 8.44
N PRO A 67 -2.59 -12.64 7.17
CA PRO A 67 -1.66 -12.91 6.08
C PRO A 67 -0.26 -12.40 6.43
N CYS A 68 0.74 -13.24 6.16
CA CYS A 68 2.12 -12.83 6.34
C CYS A 68 2.51 -11.79 5.29
N HIS A 69 3.68 -11.18 5.49
CA HIS A 69 4.23 -10.29 4.49
C HIS A 69 4.41 -11.00 3.14
N ALA A 70 4.37 -10.26 2.02
CA ALA A 70 4.70 -10.79 0.69
C ALA A 70 5.95 -11.67 0.71
N ARG A 71 5.85 -12.88 0.13
CA ARG A 71 6.91 -13.90 0.08
C ARG A 71 7.77 -13.78 -1.17
N VAL A 72 7.58 -12.72 -1.93
CA VAL A 72 8.25 -12.43 -3.20
C VAL A 72 8.89 -11.06 -3.14
N VAL A 73 10.15 -10.98 -3.55
CA VAL A 73 10.92 -9.72 -3.62
C VAL A 73 11.40 -9.53 -5.04
N VAL A 74 11.21 -8.33 -5.57
CA VAL A 74 11.77 -7.93 -6.85
C VAL A 74 13.14 -7.33 -6.67
N ASN A 75 14.06 -7.81 -7.50
CA ASN A 75 15.47 -7.46 -7.48
C ASN A 75 16.04 -7.67 -6.06
N SER A 76 17.23 -7.16 -5.77
CA SER A 76 17.84 -7.34 -4.46
C SER A 76 17.44 -6.28 -3.42
N TRP A 77 16.42 -5.45 -3.69
CA TRP A 77 16.23 -4.21 -2.91
C TRP A 77 14.80 -3.79 -2.54
N THR A 78 13.71 -4.25 -3.19
CA THR A 78 12.48 -3.41 -3.14
C THR A 78 11.14 -4.11 -3.43
N THR A 79 10.67 -5.07 -2.61
CA THR A 79 9.21 -5.43 -2.64
C THR A 79 8.63 -6.07 -1.39
N ALA A 80 9.43 -6.56 -0.44
CA ALA A 80 8.92 -7.16 0.79
C ALA A 80 8.66 -6.14 1.91
N CYS A 81 8.11 -4.97 1.58
CA CYS A 81 7.75 -3.98 2.59
C CYS A 81 6.31 -3.52 2.40
N LEU A 82 5.49 -3.57 3.44
CA LEU A 82 4.09 -3.15 3.49
C LEU A 82 3.15 -3.83 2.49
N SER A 83 3.36 -5.11 2.25
CA SER A 83 2.50 -5.96 1.43
C SER A 83 2.19 -7.29 2.12
N PHE A 84 1.28 -8.08 1.55
CA PHE A 84 0.88 -9.39 2.05
C PHE A 84 1.18 -10.49 1.03
N ALA A 85 1.24 -11.74 1.49
CA ALA A 85 1.32 -12.92 0.64
C ALA A 85 -0.02 -13.16 -0.07
N GLY A 86 -0.15 -12.64 -1.29
CA GLY A 86 -1.40 -12.70 -2.06
C GLY A 86 -1.77 -14.13 -2.45
N GLU A 87 -0.79 -15.01 -2.66
CA GLU A 87 -0.98 -16.44 -2.95
C GLU A 87 -1.58 -17.22 -1.78
N ALA A 88 -1.57 -16.68 -0.56
CA ALA A 88 -2.22 -17.30 0.58
C ALA A 88 -3.72 -16.96 0.67
N LEU A 89 -4.16 -15.94 -0.10
CA LEU A 89 -5.53 -15.44 -0.08
C LEU A 89 -6.30 -15.78 -1.35
N TYR A 90 -5.65 -15.68 -2.51
CA TYR A 90 -6.26 -15.92 -3.81
C TYR A 90 -6.06 -17.36 -4.27
N PRO A 91 -7.08 -18.01 -4.86
CA PRO A 91 -8.45 -17.51 -5.09
C PRO A 91 -9.45 -17.80 -3.96
N GLU A 92 -9.07 -18.54 -2.93
CA GLU A 92 -10.01 -19.14 -1.96
C GLU A 92 -10.76 -18.10 -1.13
N TYR A 93 -10.04 -17.11 -0.60
CA TYR A 93 -10.61 -16.03 0.22
C TYR A 93 -10.80 -14.76 -0.61
N TRP A 94 -9.82 -14.45 -1.46
CA TRP A 94 -9.82 -13.29 -2.35
C TRP A 94 -10.31 -13.71 -3.74
N THR A 95 -11.62 -13.63 -3.95
CA THR A 95 -12.27 -14.09 -5.19
C THR A 95 -12.42 -12.99 -6.25
N ASP A 96 -12.39 -11.71 -5.86
CA ASP A 96 -12.51 -10.58 -6.77
C ASP A 96 -11.21 -9.73 -6.76
N PRO A 97 -10.29 -9.91 -7.73
CA PRO A 97 -9.09 -9.11 -7.83
C PRO A 97 -9.33 -7.61 -7.99
N ALA A 98 -10.53 -7.17 -8.40
CA ALA A 98 -10.82 -5.75 -8.62
C ALA A 98 -10.67 -4.93 -7.34
N ILE A 99 -10.88 -5.54 -6.16
CA ILE A 99 -10.80 -4.84 -4.88
C ILE A 99 -9.38 -4.36 -4.55
N ALA A 100 -8.33 -4.94 -5.17
CA ALA A 100 -6.94 -4.53 -4.99
C ALA A 100 -6.65 -3.13 -5.53
N ARG A 101 -7.53 -2.60 -6.39
CA ARG A 101 -7.41 -1.24 -6.93
C ARG A 101 -8.56 -0.36 -6.48
N CYS A 102 -8.24 0.80 -5.92
CA CYS A 102 -9.24 1.80 -5.57
C CYS A 102 -9.66 2.61 -6.82
N PRO A 103 -10.96 2.94 -7.00
CA PRO A 103 -11.42 3.80 -8.10
C PRO A 103 -10.83 5.20 -8.20
N SER A 104 -10.23 5.73 -7.13
CA SER A 104 -9.52 7.02 -7.17
C SER A 104 -8.05 6.89 -7.61
N ASP A 105 -7.58 5.66 -7.85
CA ASP A 105 -6.26 5.36 -8.40
C ASP A 105 -6.14 5.86 -9.85
N ALA A 106 -4.98 6.43 -10.19
CA ALA A 106 -4.71 7.02 -11.50
C ALA A 106 -4.49 5.98 -12.63
N LYS A 107 -4.25 4.70 -12.27
CA LYS A 107 -4.10 3.52 -13.13
C LYS A 107 -2.90 3.48 -14.09
N ASN A 108 -2.19 4.59 -14.30
CA ASN A 108 -1.11 4.72 -15.28
C ASN A 108 0.18 5.28 -14.64
N ASP A 109 0.40 4.96 -13.38
CA ASP A 109 1.57 5.42 -12.67
C ASP A 109 2.85 4.73 -13.13
N TRP A 110 3.98 5.30 -12.73
CA TRP A 110 5.29 4.80 -13.12
C TRP A 110 5.50 3.32 -12.78
N PHE A 111 5.04 2.82 -11.63
CA PHE A 111 5.30 1.45 -11.18
C PHE A 111 4.35 0.44 -11.80
N GLY A 112 3.08 0.82 -11.98
CA GLY A 112 2.13 0.10 -12.81
C GLY A 112 2.68 -0.10 -14.22
N ASN A 113 3.24 0.95 -14.84
CA ASN A 113 3.91 0.82 -16.14
C ASN A 113 5.19 -0.02 -16.04
N PHE A 114 6.03 0.24 -15.03
CA PHE A 114 7.30 -0.46 -14.85
C PHE A 114 7.10 -1.97 -14.72
N PHE A 115 6.18 -2.42 -13.87
CA PHE A 115 5.88 -3.83 -13.64
C PHE A 115 4.81 -4.39 -14.58
N GLY A 116 4.27 -3.58 -15.48
CA GLY A 116 3.23 -3.96 -16.44
C GLY A 116 1.90 -4.35 -15.79
N VAL A 117 1.50 -3.67 -14.72
CA VAL A 117 0.17 -3.78 -14.12
C VAL A 117 -0.87 -3.15 -15.06
N GLU A 118 -1.83 -3.94 -15.53
CA GLU A 118 -2.80 -3.50 -16.52
C GLU A 118 -3.97 -2.73 -15.89
N SER A 119 -4.61 -1.87 -16.69
CA SER A 119 -5.81 -1.12 -16.25
C SER A 119 -6.99 -2.05 -15.90
N ASP A 120 -7.09 -3.21 -16.57
CA ASP A 120 -8.00 -4.32 -16.26
C ASP A 120 -7.25 -5.39 -15.46
N TYR A 121 -7.03 -5.08 -14.18
CA TYR A 121 -6.29 -5.94 -13.26
C TYR A 121 -6.94 -7.32 -13.07
N PRO A 122 -8.29 -7.46 -12.96
CA PRO A 122 -8.93 -8.78 -12.92
C PRO A 122 -8.63 -9.66 -14.13
N ALA A 123 -8.73 -9.11 -15.35
CA ALA A 123 -8.42 -9.86 -16.57
C ALA A 123 -6.94 -10.26 -16.63
N GLN A 124 -6.04 -9.39 -16.15
CA GLN A 124 -4.63 -9.70 -16.01
C GLN A 124 -4.40 -10.87 -15.06
N ILE A 125 -4.96 -10.84 -13.85
CA ILE A 125 -4.81 -11.92 -12.86
C ILE A 125 -5.38 -13.25 -13.40
N GLU A 126 -6.53 -13.23 -14.07
CA GLU A 126 -7.10 -14.45 -14.66
C GLU A 126 -6.17 -15.05 -15.72
N ARG A 127 -5.59 -14.21 -16.58
CA ARG A 127 -4.63 -14.66 -17.61
C ARG A 127 -3.35 -15.21 -16.98
N LEU A 128 -2.79 -14.50 -16.00
CA LEU A 128 -1.58 -14.93 -15.29
C LEU A 128 -1.80 -16.23 -14.51
N ALA A 129 -2.97 -16.41 -13.91
CA ALA A 129 -3.33 -17.66 -13.22
C ALA A 129 -3.31 -18.87 -14.16
N LYS A 130 -3.78 -18.68 -15.41
CA LYS A 130 -3.73 -19.71 -16.45
C LYS A 130 -2.31 -19.96 -16.95
N GLN A 131 -1.54 -18.90 -17.21
CA GLN A 131 -0.17 -18.99 -17.76
C GLN A 131 0.86 -19.49 -16.74
N SER A 132 0.65 -19.19 -15.47
CA SER A 132 1.51 -19.65 -14.38
C SER A 132 1.19 -21.08 -13.93
N ALA A 133 0.13 -21.70 -14.44
CA ALA A 133 -0.26 -23.06 -14.09
C ALA A 133 0.85 -24.07 -14.44
N GLY A 134 1.34 -24.79 -13.43
CA GLY A 134 2.43 -25.78 -13.59
C GLY A 134 3.84 -25.19 -13.62
N THR A 135 3.98 -23.88 -13.37
CA THR A 135 5.29 -23.23 -13.15
C THR A 135 5.56 -23.06 -11.65
N ASN A 136 6.62 -22.33 -11.28
CA ASN A 136 6.86 -21.95 -9.88
C ASN A 136 5.91 -20.84 -9.38
N GLY A 137 5.02 -20.32 -10.24
CA GLY A 137 3.98 -19.35 -9.89
C GLY A 137 4.48 -17.96 -9.49
N ALA A 138 5.77 -17.67 -9.71
CA ALA A 138 6.41 -16.46 -9.19
C ALA A 138 5.79 -15.17 -9.75
N CYS A 139 5.40 -15.16 -11.04
CA CYS A 139 4.74 -14.02 -11.66
C CYS A 139 3.37 -13.73 -11.04
N LEU A 140 2.53 -14.76 -10.89
CA LEU A 140 1.22 -14.59 -10.27
C LEU A 140 1.35 -14.19 -8.79
N ALA A 141 2.23 -14.85 -8.04
CA ALA A 141 2.48 -14.53 -6.63
C ALA A 141 2.98 -13.10 -6.46
N PHE A 142 3.86 -12.63 -7.36
CA PHE A 142 4.29 -11.24 -7.43
C PHE A 142 3.11 -10.30 -7.64
N MET A 143 2.32 -10.49 -8.70
CA MET A 143 1.20 -9.60 -9.02
C MET A 143 0.14 -9.54 -7.91
N LEU A 144 -0.16 -10.66 -7.26
CA LEU A 144 -1.11 -10.74 -6.14
C LEU A 144 -0.55 -10.14 -4.85
N SER A 145 0.76 -10.24 -4.64
CA SER A 145 1.46 -9.71 -3.47
C SER A 145 1.95 -8.28 -3.70
N MET A 146 1.53 -7.62 -4.78
CA MET A 146 1.82 -6.22 -5.01
C MET A 146 0.66 -5.38 -4.47
N PRO A 147 0.95 -4.44 -3.55
CA PRO A 147 -0.06 -3.49 -3.11
C PRO A 147 -0.32 -2.49 -4.24
N VAL A 148 -1.46 -2.59 -4.95
CA VAL A 148 -1.79 -1.67 -6.07
C VAL A 148 -2.33 -0.32 -5.58
N SER A 149 -3.26 -0.28 -4.62
CA SER A 149 -3.76 1.01 -4.09
C SER A 149 -3.68 1.12 -2.56
N TYR A 150 -3.12 0.13 -1.88
CA TYR A 150 -3.16 0.04 -0.41
C TYR A 150 -1.81 -0.38 0.15
N PHE A 151 -1.49 -0.01 1.38
CA PHE A 151 -0.39 -0.61 2.14
C PHE A 151 -0.93 -1.57 3.18
N TYR A 152 -0.23 -2.68 3.40
CA TYR A 152 -0.56 -3.68 4.41
C TYR A 152 0.47 -3.70 5.53
N ILE A 153 0.01 -3.74 6.78
CA ILE A 153 0.86 -3.74 7.97
C ILE A 153 0.82 -5.13 8.60
N ALA A 154 1.83 -5.94 8.29
CA ALA A 154 1.93 -7.33 8.76
C ALA A 154 2.33 -7.46 10.24
N HIS A 155 2.87 -6.40 10.84
CA HIS A 155 3.36 -6.38 12.22
C HIS A 155 2.80 -5.21 12.98
N VAL A 156 2.41 -5.46 14.22
CA VAL A 156 1.77 -4.44 15.05
C VAL A 156 2.77 -3.33 15.36
N ALA A 157 2.43 -2.13 14.91
CA ALA A 157 3.04 -0.88 15.29
C ALA A 157 1.96 0.06 15.81
N ARG A 158 2.31 0.87 16.81
CA ARG A 158 1.36 1.75 17.54
C ARG A 158 1.60 3.22 17.28
N THR A 159 2.76 3.53 16.72
CA THR A 159 3.25 4.88 16.54
C THR A 159 3.94 4.96 15.19
N PRO A 160 4.06 6.17 14.64
CA PRO A 160 4.90 6.41 13.49
C PRO A 160 6.30 5.79 13.61
N SER A 161 6.99 6.03 14.73
CA SER A 161 8.36 5.53 14.95
C SER A 161 8.44 4.00 14.99
N GLN A 162 7.45 3.32 15.59
CA GLN A 162 7.39 1.85 15.58
C GLN A 162 7.18 1.29 14.17
N LEU A 163 6.29 1.88 13.37
CA LEU A 163 6.04 1.41 12.01
C LEU A 163 7.27 1.64 11.13
N LEU A 164 8.01 2.73 11.35
CA LEU A 164 9.32 2.94 10.73
C LEU A 164 10.36 1.92 11.15
N ALA A 165 10.36 1.48 12.41
CA ALA A 165 11.26 0.44 12.87
C ALA A 165 10.92 -0.93 12.28
N VAL A 166 9.62 -1.26 12.15
CA VAL A 166 9.14 -2.46 11.43
C VAL A 166 9.62 -2.41 9.98
N GLN A 167 9.31 -1.31 9.28
CA GLN A 167 9.69 -1.10 7.89
C GLN A 167 11.20 -1.08 7.67
N GLY A 168 11.92 -0.41 8.56
CA GLY A 168 13.37 -0.36 8.57
C GLY A 168 13.96 -1.74 8.83
N THR A 169 13.33 -2.59 9.64
CA THR A 169 13.77 -3.98 9.81
C THR A 169 13.64 -4.74 8.49
N TYR A 170 12.55 -4.58 7.74
CA TYR A 170 12.42 -5.19 6.42
C TYR A 170 13.45 -4.69 5.40
N ASN A 171 13.68 -3.37 5.34
CA ASN A 171 14.61 -2.77 4.38
C ASN A 171 16.10 -2.97 4.78
N PHE A 172 16.41 -2.92 6.07
CA PHE A 172 17.77 -2.89 6.61
C PHE A 172 18.32 -4.29 6.93
N VAL A 173 17.45 -5.27 7.22
CA VAL A 173 17.88 -6.68 7.26
C VAL A 173 18.38 -7.14 5.88
N GLY A 174 18.01 -6.42 4.81
CA GLY A 174 18.62 -6.52 3.50
C GLY A 174 20.04 -5.94 3.37
N GLN A 175 20.64 -5.29 4.39
CA GLN A 175 21.91 -4.54 4.24
C GLN A 175 23.03 -4.85 5.25
N SER A 176 22.78 -5.48 6.41
CA SER A 176 23.72 -5.33 7.54
C SER A 176 24.14 -6.57 8.32
N SER A 177 23.66 -7.77 8.01
CA SER A 177 24.10 -8.99 8.71
C SER A 177 24.51 -10.10 7.72
N PRO A 178 25.79 -10.53 7.71
CA PRO A 178 26.26 -11.63 6.86
C PRO A 178 25.53 -12.97 7.11
N ALA A 179 25.02 -13.19 8.32
CA ALA A 179 24.28 -14.39 8.70
C ALA A 179 22.83 -14.41 8.17
N MET A 180 22.21 -13.25 7.91
CA MET A 180 20.88 -13.16 7.29
C MET A 180 20.97 -12.97 5.77
N TRP A 181 22.00 -12.27 5.26
CA TRP A 181 22.31 -12.15 3.83
C TRP A 181 22.51 -13.49 3.15
N GLY A 182 23.32 -14.35 3.78
CA GLY A 182 23.67 -15.67 3.27
C GLY A 182 22.51 -16.66 3.23
N ASP A 183 21.32 -16.28 3.72
CA ASP A 183 20.11 -17.07 3.61
C ASP A 183 19.07 -16.38 2.71
N PHE A 184 18.86 -15.06 2.85
CA PHE A 184 17.83 -14.32 2.11
C PHE A 184 18.08 -14.27 0.59
N PHE A 185 19.31 -13.98 0.16
CA PHE A 185 19.70 -14.00 -1.25
C PHE A 185 20.39 -15.30 -1.66
N ASN A 186 20.33 -16.31 -0.81
CA ASN A 186 20.92 -17.60 -1.12
C ASN A 186 20.02 -18.33 -2.11
N PRO A 187 20.46 -18.52 -3.36
CA PRO A 187 19.65 -19.20 -4.36
C PRO A 187 19.36 -20.66 -3.97
N ASP A 188 20.18 -21.27 -3.11
CA ASP A 188 19.95 -22.63 -2.61
C ASP A 188 18.81 -22.69 -1.58
N LYS A 189 18.51 -21.59 -0.89
CA LYS A 189 17.44 -21.50 0.12
C LYS A 189 16.19 -20.79 -0.39
N ASN A 190 16.38 -19.75 -1.20
CA ASN A 190 15.34 -18.90 -1.74
C ASN A 190 15.46 -18.85 -3.27
N PRO A 191 14.66 -19.66 -3.98
CA PRO A 191 14.72 -19.76 -5.44
C PRO A 191 14.52 -18.40 -6.12
N VAL A 192 15.28 -18.19 -7.20
CA VAL A 192 15.21 -16.98 -8.02
C VAL A 192 14.52 -17.31 -9.34
N THR A 193 13.57 -16.48 -9.73
CA THR A 193 12.93 -16.52 -11.05
C THR A 193 13.44 -15.35 -11.87
N ASP A 194 14.10 -15.64 -12.99
CA ASP A 194 14.66 -14.61 -13.86
C ASP A 194 13.60 -13.96 -14.77
N TYR A 195 13.99 -12.89 -15.44
CA TYR A 195 13.06 -12.14 -16.29
C TYR A 195 12.51 -12.95 -17.48
N ALA A 196 13.30 -13.85 -18.05
CA ALA A 196 12.86 -14.69 -19.17
C ALA A 196 11.80 -15.69 -18.71
N GLN A 197 11.99 -16.29 -17.53
CA GLN A 197 11.02 -17.15 -16.89
C GLN A 197 9.74 -16.40 -16.51
N LEU A 198 9.85 -15.17 -15.99
CA LEU A 198 8.70 -14.31 -15.67
C LEU A 198 7.91 -13.95 -16.93
N THR A 199 8.59 -13.62 -18.03
CA THR A 199 7.95 -13.34 -19.32
C THR A 199 7.21 -14.58 -19.85
N ALA A 200 7.79 -15.76 -19.70
CA ALA A 200 7.13 -17.02 -20.07
C ALA A 200 5.87 -17.31 -19.20
N GLN A 201 5.81 -16.77 -17.99
CA GLN A 201 4.63 -16.83 -17.11
C GLN A 201 3.61 -15.71 -17.37
N GLY A 202 3.90 -14.78 -18.29
CA GLY A 202 3.01 -13.68 -18.68
C GLY A 202 3.31 -12.33 -18.03
N CYS A 203 4.32 -12.24 -17.15
CA CYS A 203 4.74 -10.97 -16.57
C CYS A 203 5.56 -10.19 -17.60
N THR A 204 5.07 -9.03 -18.00
CA THR A 204 5.77 -8.09 -18.88
C THR A 204 6.11 -6.81 -18.11
N SER A 205 7.29 -6.24 -18.33
CA SER A 205 7.71 -4.98 -17.70
C SER A 205 8.43 -4.08 -18.70
N GLU A 206 8.54 -2.80 -18.38
CA GLU A 206 9.35 -1.85 -19.17
C GLU A 206 10.85 -2.17 -19.11
N GLN A 207 11.33 -2.75 -18.00
CA GLN A 207 12.71 -3.15 -17.78
C GLN A 207 12.81 -4.57 -17.19
N PRO A 208 13.87 -5.35 -17.50
CA PRO A 208 14.07 -6.67 -16.90
C PRO A 208 14.15 -6.61 -15.37
N PHE A 209 13.49 -7.55 -14.69
CA PHE A 209 13.56 -7.71 -13.24
C PHE A 209 13.59 -9.19 -12.85
N THR A 210 14.06 -9.47 -11.63
CA THR A 210 14.07 -10.83 -11.06
C THR A 210 13.17 -10.91 -9.83
N VAL A 211 12.60 -12.09 -9.57
CA VAL A 211 11.78 -12.34 -8.38
C VAL A 211 12.45 -13.39 -7.51
N TYR A 212 12.74 -13.04 -6.27
CA TYR A 212 13.23 -13.93 -5.22
C TYR A 212 12.04 -14.46 -4.41
N ASN A 213 11.91 -15.78 -4.30
CA ASN A 213 10.93 -16.40 -3.42
C ASN A 213 11.54 -16.56 -2.02
N ILE A 214 11.15 -15.68 -1.10
CA ILE A 214 11.64 -15.60 0.28
C ILE A 214 10.69 -16.25 1.28
N ALA A 215 9.91 -17.24 0.82
CA ALA A 215 8.90 -17.94 1.59
C ALA A 215 9.38 -18.52 2.93
N GLN A 216 10.68 -18.80 3.05
CA GLN A 216 11.30 -19.41 4.23
C GLN A 216 11.93 -18.38 5.18
N ALA A 217 11.94 -17.09 4.82
CA ALA A 217 12.56 -16.05 5.62
C ALA A 217 11.81 -15.85 6.95
N PRO A 218 12.47 -15.96 8.13
CA PRO A 218 11.82 -15.82 9.43
C PRO A 218 11.13 -14.48 9.64
N MET A 219 11.70 -13.40 9.07
CA MET A 219 11.16 -12.04 9.19
C MET A 219 9.78 -11.85 8.53
N ILE A 220 9.41 -12.75 7.62
CA ILE A 220 8.14 -12.70 6.91
C ILE A 220 7.03 -13.41 7.69
N THR A 221 7.38 -14.46 8.44
CA THR A 221 6.42 -15.45 8.95
C THR A 221 6.18 -15.38 10.46
N GLY A 222 7.02 -14.65 11.20
CA GLY A 222 6.93 -14.56 12.66
C GLY A 222 7.18 -13.17 13.21
N ASP A 223 7.26 -13.10 14.55
CA ASP A 223 7.62 -11.87 15.25
C ASP A 223 9.02 -11.43 14.82
N ILE A 224 9.19 -10.13 14.58
CA ILE A 224 10.48 -9.56 14.19
C ILE A 224 11.15 -8.93 15.40
N THR A 225 12.43 -9.24 15.58
CA THR A 225 13.28 -8.52 16.52
C THR A 225 14.06 -7.51 15.71
N SER A 226 13.89 -6.21 15.98
CA SER A 226 14.68 -5.17 15.32
C SER A 226 16.00 -5.00 16.08
N PRO A 227 17.15 -5.43 15.53
CA PRO A 227 18.43 -5.26 16.21
C PRO A 227 19.04 -3.86 16.01
N MET A 228 18.35 -2.98 15.26
CA MET A 228 19.00 -1.90 14.51
C MET A 228 18.49 -0.51 14.92
N PHE A 229 17.24 -0.43 15.38
CA PHE A 229 16.64 0.83 15.85
C PHE A 229 16.59 0.84 17.38
N ALA A 230 17.74 1.06 18.01
CA ALA A 230 17.79 1.60 19.37
C ALA A 230 17.44 3.10 19.31
N GLY A 231 16.19 3.38 18.96
CA GLY A 231 15.65 4.72 18.81
C GLY A 231 14.69 5.08 19.93
N ILE A 232 14.24 6.33 19.92
CA ILE A 232 13.19 6.83 20.79
C ILE A 232 11.88 6.79 20.01
N ASP A 233 10.84 6.27 20.64
CA ASP A 233 9.48 6.22 20.15
C ASP A 233 8.81 7.61 20.26
N ASP A 234 7.62 7.77 19.67
CA ASP A 234 6.92 9.05 19.61
C ASP A 234 6.44 9.58 20.98
N ASP A 235 6.46 8.75 22.02
CA ASP A 235 6.17 9.13 23.41
C ASP A 235 7.43 9.40 24.26
N GLY A 236 8.62 9.40 23.63
CA GLY A 236 9.90 9.62 24.32
C GLY A 236 10.48 8.35 24.98
N SER A 237 9.77 7.22 24.95
CA SER A 237 10.28 5.95 25.45
C SER A 237 11.19 5.25 24.43
N PRO A 238 12.03 4.27 24.82
CA PRO A 238 12.79 3.49 23.86
C PRO A 238 11.87 2.65 22.96
N LEU A 239 12.21 2.54 21.67
CA LEU A 239 11.50 1.68 20.74
C LEU A 239 11.49 0.21 21.21
N PRO A 240 10.38 -0.52 21.01
CA PRO A 240 10.32 -1.95 21.29
C PRO A 240 11.38 -2.72 20.51
N ARG A 241 11.98 -3.71 21.19
CA ARG A 241 12.95 -4.61 20.55
C ARG A 241 12.28 -5.66 19.67
N THR A 242 11.05 -6.04 20.00
CA THR A 242 10.28 -7.06 19.27
C THR A 242 8.95 -6.48 18.83
N TYR A 243 8.60 -6.69 17.57
CA TYR A 243 7.32 -6.36 16.98
C TYR A 243 6.57 -7.65 16.66
N TYR A 244 5.33 -7.73 17.13
CA TYR A 244 4.52 -8.93 17.00
C TYR A 244 3.88 -9.00 15.62
N ALA A 245 3.90 -10.18 14.99
CA ALA A 245 3.12 -10.42 13.79
C ALA A 245 1.62 -10.27 14.08
N THR A 246 0.87 -9.71 13.14
CA THR A 246 -0.57 -9.50 13.29
C THR A 246 -1.29 -10.84 13.40
N ARG A 247 -2.04 -11.03 14.49
CA ARG A 247 -2.83 -12.23 14.77
C ARG A 247 -3.97 -11.92 15.73
N GLU A 248 -5.05 -12.68 15.68
CA GLU A 248 -6.15 -12.56 16.64
C GLU A 248 -5.66 -12.69 18.07
N GLY A 249 -6.13 -11.76 18.92
CA GLY A 249 -5.69 -11.68 20.29
C GLY A 249 -4.31 -11.06 20.46
N VAL A 250 -3.68 -10.49 19.43
CA VAL A 250 -2.37 -9.82 19.57
C VAL A 250 -2.45 -8.60 20.49
N GLU A 251 -3.62 -7.96 20.59
CA GLU A 251 -3.85 -6.78 21.40
C GLU A 251 -3.57 -7.01 22.90
N ARG A 252 -3.69 -8.26 23.39
CA ARG A 252 -3.33 -8.63 24.77
C ARG A 252 -1.84 -8.50 25.07
N PHE A 253 -0.99 -8.51 24.05
CA PHE A 253 0.45 -8.31 24.18
C PHE A 253 0.86 -6.84 24.06
N LEU A 254 -0.09 -5.93 23.83
CA LEU A 254 0.17 -4.50 23.67
C LEU A 254 -0.01 -3.69 24.96
N ILE A 255 -0.25 -4.37 26.09
CA ILE A 255 -0.39 -3.77 27.42
C ILE A 255 0.92 -3.07 27.80
N THR A 256 0.90 -1.75 27.92
CA THR A 256 2.09 -0.95 28.26
C THR A 256 2.40 -0.87 29.75
N ASP A 257 1.41 -1.07 30.62
CA ASP A 257 1.60 -1.04 32.07
C ASP A 257 1.02 -2.30 32.71
N ILE A 258 1.92 -3.17 33.19
CA ILE A 258 1.55 -4.42 33.89
C ILE A 258 0.79 -4.15 35.19
N ASN A 259 0.98 -2.98 35.81
CA ASN A 259 0.31 -2.59 37.05
C ASN A 259 -1.08 -2.01 36.78
N SER A 260 -1.36 -1.60 35.54
CA SER A 260 -2.64 -1.06 35.09
C SER A 260 -3.08 -1.69 33.76
N PRO A 261 -3.28 -3.02 33.72
CA PRO A 261 -3.48 -3.72 32.45
C PRO A 261 -4.77 -3.30 31.73
N GLY A 262 -5.82 -2.92 32.48
CA GLY A 262 -7.07 -2.43 31.90
C GLY A 262 -6.97 -1.03 31.29
N ALA A 263 -6.11 -0.15 31.82
CA ALA A 263 -5.94 1.21 31.33
C ALA A 263 -4.94 1.30 30.16
N SER A 264 -4.04 0.32 30.06
CA SER A 264 -3.03 0.23 29.00
C SER A 264 -3.34 -0.82 27.92
N ALA A 265 -4.46 -1.54 28.05
CA ALA A 265 -4.95 -2.44 27.02
C ALA A 265 -5.37 -1.66 25.78
N ARG A 266 -4.95 -2.15 24.61
CA ARG A 266 -5.37 -1.63 23.31
C ARG A 266 -6.53 -2.45 22.78
N ALA A 267 -7.47 -1.78 22.11
CA ALA A 267 -8.52 -2.45 21.37
C ALA A 267 -8.04 -2.81 19.96
N GLN A 268 -8.62 -3.85 19.35
CA GLN A 268 -8.38 -4.15 17.93
C GLN A 268 -8.76 -2.99 17.01
N SER A 269 -9.70 -2.14 17.45
CA SER A 269 -10.11 -0.90 16.79
C SER A 269 -9.04 0.19 16.79
N GLU A 270 -7.88 -0.01 17.40
CA GLU A 270 -6.77 0.94 17.39
C GLU A 270 -5.56 0.42 16.59
N ILE A 271 -5.61 -0.80 16.07
CA ILE A 271 -4.52 -1.45 15.34
C ILE A 271 -4.79 -1.36 13.84
N PRO A 272 -4.10 -0.51 13.07
CA PRO A 272 -4.26 -0.46 11.63
C PRO A 272 -3.64 -1.70 10.98
N VAL A 273 -4.34 -2.25 9.98
CA VAL A 273 -3.91 -3.45 9.23
C VAL A 273 -3.69 -3.13 7.76
N MET A 274 -4.51 -2.25 7.18
CA MET A 274 -4.36 -1.82 5.79
C MET A 274 -4.81 -0.37 5.64
N LEU A 275 -4.26 0.37 4.70
CA LEU A 275 -4.63 1.74 4.43
C LEU A 275 -4.46 2.07 2.96
N ASP A 276 -5.15 3.08 2.46
CA ASP A 276 -4.87 3.57 1.10
C ASP A 276 -3.43 4.10 1.02
N ALA A 277 -2.74 3.74 -0.06
CA ALA A 277 -1.37 4.15 -0.34
C ALA A 277 -1.29 5.68 -0.55
N TRP A 278 -0.21 6.32 -0.09
CA TRP A 278 -0.01 7.78 -0.27
C TRP A 278 1.45 8.21 -0.04
N SER A 279 1.86 9.32 -0.67
CA SER A 279 3.16 9.98 -0.49
C SER A 279 3.07 11.49 -0.62
N ASP A 280 3.89 12.22 0.13
CA ASP A 280 4.09 13.67 0.02
C ASP A 280 5.45 14.11 -0.60
N LYS A 281 6.24 13.20 -1.20
CA LYS A 281 7.53 13.48 -1.89
C LYS A 281 7.74 12.68 -3.17
N GLY A 282 8.57 13.22 -4.08
CA GLY A 282 9.08 12.57 -5.30
C GLY A 282 10.20 11.54 -5.07
N ILE A 283 10.51 10.75 -6.12
CA ILE A 283 11.40 9.58 -6.10
C ILE A 283 12.86 10.01 -5.97
N TRP A 284 13.60 9.43 -5.02
CA TRP A 284 15.06 9.54 -4.97
C TRP A 284 15.72 8.47 -5.84
N SER A 285 16.71 8.90 -6.63
CA SER A 285 17.45 8.15 -7.65
C SER A 285 18.35 6.99 -7.15
N ASN A 286 18.16 6.46 -5.94
CA ASN A 286 19.11 5.52 -5.31
C ASN A 286 18.58 4.09 -5.07
N ALA A 287 17.39 3.74 -5.55
CA ALA A 287 16.87 2.36 -5.49
C ALA A 287 17.38 1.45 -6.63
N GLY A 288 18.51 1.79 -7.28
CA GLY A 288 19.00 1.09 -8.47
C GLY A 288 18.23 1.41 -9.76
N PHE A 289 17.23 2.29 -9.68
CA PHE A 289 16.46 2.78 -10.83
C PHE A 289 16.90 4.22 -11.15
N ASN A 290 17.52 4.41 -12.31
CA ASN A 290 18.29 5.60 -12.67
C ASN A 290 17.42 6.75 -13.24
N THR A 291 16.24 6.99 -12.65
CA THR A 291 15.32 8.05 -13.09
C THR A 291 14.72 8.79 -11.90
N ALA A 292 15.01 10.09 -11.80
CA ALA A 292 14.37 11.00 -10.87
C ALA A 292 12.94 11.28 -11.35
N VAL A 293 11.98 10.48 -10.88
CA VAL A 293 10.56 10.73 -11.17
C VAL A 293 10.04 11.67 -10.08
N SER A 294 9.37 12.75 -10.47
CA SER A 294 8.65 13.62 -9.54
C SER A 294 7.38 12.92 -9.07
N GLY A 295 7.54 11.82 -8.32
CA GLY A 295 6.42 10.97 -7.91
C GLY A 295 5.72 11.57 -6.71
N ILE A 296 4.79 12.50 -6.92
CA ILE A 296 3.72 12.58 -5.93
C ILE A 296 2.97 11.26 -6.07
N GLN A 297 3.04 10.35 -5.10
CA GLN A 297 2.01 9.30 -5.05
C GLN A 297 0.72 9.99 -4.62
N VAL A 298 -0.05 10.51 -5.59
CA VAL A 298 -1.31 11.25 -5.34
C VAL A 298 -2.51 10.30 -5.33
N PHE A 299 -2.41 9.14 -4.69
CA PHE A 299 -3.64 8.59 -4.17
C PHE A 299 -4.00 9.39 -2.90
N ASN A 300 -4.68 10.53 -3.09
CA ASN A 300 -5.28 11.26 -1.98
C ASN A 300 -6.78 11.40 -2.17
N HIS A 301 -7.52 10.94 -1.17
CA HIS A 301 -8.93 11.28 -1.13
C HIS A 301 -9.07 12.73 -0.70
N VAL A 302 -9.73 13.55 -1.52
CA VAL A 302 -10.07 14.94 -1.17
C VAL A 302 -10.95 14.95 0.10
N PRO A 303 -10.66 15.77 1.14
CA PRO A 303 -9.79 16.95 1.18
C PRO A 303 -8.33 16.70 1.64
N GLY A 304 -7.76 15.53 1.38
CA GLY A 304 -6.38 15.16 1.72
C GLY A 304 -6.33 14.19 2.89
N GLY A 305 -6.49 12.90 2.62
CA GLY A 305 -6.41 11.84 3.60
C GLY A 305 -6.44 10.45 2.98
N SER A 306 -6.40 9.43 3.83
CA SER A 306 -6.41 8.01 3.48
C SER A 306 -7.45 7.28 4.34
N ASN A 307 -8.11 6.29 3.75
CA ASN A 307 -8.93 5.36 4.51
C ASN A 307 -8.02 4.32 5.17
N VAL A 308 -8.31 4.01 6.43
CA VAL A 308 -7.53 3.06 7.23
C VAL A 308 -8.46 1.97 7.72
N LEU A 309 -8.13 0.74 7.37
CA LEU A 309 -8.71 -0.50 7.90
C LEU A 309 -8.00 -0.87 9.20
N TYR A 310 -8.80 -1.11 10.23
CA TYR A 310 -8.32 -1.61 11.51
C TYR A 310 -8.60 -3.10 11.68
N MET A 311 -7.95 -3.69 12.67
CA MET A 311 -7.95 -5.13 12.90
C MET A 311 -9.33 -5.71 13.26
N ASP A 312 -10.24 -4.91 13.81
CA ASP A 312 -11.63 -5.31 14.05
C ASP A 312 -12.51 -5.28 12.77
N GLY A 313 -11.97 -4.81 11.65
CA GLY A 313 -12.65 -4.71 10.35
C GLY A 313 -13.32 -3.37 10.08
N HIS A 314 -13.31 -2.42 11.02
CA HIS A 314 -13.84 -1.08 10.72
C HIS A 314 -12.86 -0.28 9.85
N VAL A 315 -13.42 0.67 9.10
CA VAL A 315 -12.65 1.56 8.23
C VAL A 315 -12.96 3.00 8.59
N GLU A 316 -11.92 3.81 8.78
CA GLU A 316 -12.03 5.22 9.12
C GLU A 316 -11.28 6.06 8.09
N PHE A 317 -11.84 7.22 7.73
CA PHE A 317 -11.11 8.19 6.92
C PHE A 317 -10.28 9.12 7.82
N LEU A 318 -8.96 9.10 7.64
CA LEU A 318 -8.05 9.97 8.37
C LEU A 318 -7.50 11.05 7.46
N ARG A 319 -7.60 12.31 7.90
CA ARG A 319 -6.89 13.41 7.24
C ARG A 319 -5.38 13.22 7.44
N TYR A 320 -4.59 13.57 6.45
CA TYR A 320 -3.14 13.49 6.61
C TYR A 320 -2.66 14.33 7.79
N ARG A 321 -1.62 13.83 8.47
CA ARG A 321 -1.00 14.43 9.65
C ARG A 321 -1.92 14.54 10.87
N SER A 322 -3.07 13.87 10.87
CA SER A 322 -4.02 13.95 11.99
C SER A 322 -3.68 12.96 13.12
N LYS A 323 -3.55 11.66 12.80
CA LYS A 323 -3.22 10.60 13.74
C LYS A 323 -2.56 9.41 13.04
N TYR A 324 -1.88 8.54 13.80
CA TYR A 324 -1.33 7.28 13.29
C TYR A 324 -2.42 6.44 12.60
N PRO A 325 -2.15 5.78 11.45
CA PRO A 325 -0.88 5.65 10.73
C PRO A 325 -0.55 6.77 9.73
N VAL A 326 -1.36 7.83 9.65
CA VAL A 326 -1.16 8.94 8.70
C VAL A 326 -0.52 10.19 9.34
N ALA A 327 0.01 10.06 10.55
CA ALA A 327 0.71 11.11 11.28
C ALA A 327 2.24 11.01 11.10
N ASN A 328 2.93 12.11 11.40
CA ASN A 328 4.39 12.14 11.40
C ASN A 328 4.91 11.84 12.81
N SER A 329 6.09 11.24 12.90
CA SER A 329 6.83 11.13 14.16
C SER A 329 7.30 12.52 14.63
N GLU A 330 7.35 12.75 15.94
CA GLU A 330 7.85 14.01 16.54
C GLU A 330 9.33 13.94 17.00
N HIS A 331 9.89 12.74 17.21
CA HIS A 331 11.23 12.52 17.80
C HIS A 331 12.36 12.27 16.79
N ILE A 332 12.22 12.85 15.60
CA ILE A 332 13.10 12.67 14.43
C ILE A 332 14.48 13.37 14.58
N GLY A 333 14.69 14.17 15.64
CA GLY A 333 15.78 15.14 15.73
C GLY A 333 17.20 14.67 16.14
N SER A 334 17.45 13.40 16.46
CA SER A 334 18.76 12.97 16.98
C SER A 334 19.58 12.03 16.07
N HIS A 335 19.09 11.68 14.88
CA HIS A 335 19.82 10.83 13.94
C HIS A 335 20.02 11.52 12.58
N PRO A 336 21.25 11.60 12.03
CA PRO A 336 21.54 12.27 10.75
C PRO A 336 20.81 11.69 9.53
N ASN A 337 20.20 10.51 9.67
CA ASN A 337 19.48 9.76 8.64
C ASN A 337 17.98 9.55 8.99
N ALA A 338 17.47 10.20 10.04
CA ALA A 338 16.07 10.14 10.44
C ALA A 338 15.28 11.14 9.59
N VAL A 339 14.86 10.64 8.45
CA VAL A 339 13.98 11.27 7.47
C VAL A 339 12.58 10.79 7.90
N GLY A 340 11.62 11.70 8.14
CA GLY A 340 10.38 11.44 8.91
C GLY A 340 9.44 10.35 8.39
N MET A 341 8.36 10.00 9.10
CA MET A 341 7.41 8.96 8.64
C MET A 341 6.79 9.28 7.29
N THR A 342 6.20 10.46 7.11
CA THR A 342 5.78 10.90 5.78
C THR A 342 6.94 10.89 4.83
N GLU A 343 8.16 11.15 5.29
CA GLU A 343 9.35 11.31 4.47
C GLU A 343 9.94 9.98 4.00
N ARG A 344 9.88 8.92 4.81
CA ARG A 344 10.32 7.56 4.51
C ARG A 344 9.19 6.73 3.94
N PHE A 345 7.93 6.96 4.32
CA PHE A 345 6.79 6.49 3.54
C PHE A 345 6.83 7.19 2.20
N SER A 346 6.87 8.52 2.11
CA SER A 346 6.99 9.18 0.82
C SER A 346 8.24 8.83 0.07
N GLU A 347 9.40 8.65 0.69
CA GLU A 347 10.61 8.21 -0.01
C GLU A 347 10.55 6.77 -0.41
N TRP A 348 10.00 5.86 0.42
CA TRP A 348 9.80 4.45 0.11
C TRP A 348 8.77 4.30 -0.98
N ALA A 349 7.65 4.98 -0.84
CA ALA A 349 6.52 4.95 -1.72
C ALA A 349 6.89 5.74 -3.01
N ALA A 350 7.80 6.71 -2.95
CA ALA A 350 8.47 7.23 -4.13
C ALA A 350 9.55 6.28 -4.68
N THR A 351 10.39 5.60 -3.91
CA THR A 351 11.37 4.62 -4.44
C THR A 351 10.74 3.35 -5.00
N MET A 352 9.57 2.99 -4.50
CA MET A 352 8.67 1.96 -4.98
C MET A 352 7.63 2.53 -5.95
N GLY A 353 7.74 3.80 -6.34
CA GLY A 353 6.79 4.53 -7.19
C GLY A 353 5.33 4.16 -6.96
N GLY A 354 4.60 4.80 -6.07
CA GLY A 354 3.14 4.56 -6.03
C GLY A 354 2.44 5.42 -7.04
N PHE A 355 1.63 4.75 -7.85
CA PHE A 355 0.20 5.06 -8.03
C PHE A 355 -0.15 6.55 -8.11
N GLY A 356 0.52 7.25 -9.03
CA GLY A 356 0.16 8.54 -9.60
C GLY A 356 0.45 8.59 -11.09
#